data_AF-A0A371DIC5-F1
#
_entry.id   AF-A0A371DIC5-F1
#
_cell.length_a   1.000
_cell.length_b   1.000
_cell.length_c   1.000
_cell.angle_alpha   90.00
_cell.angle_beta   90.00
_cell.angle_gamma   90.00
#
_symmetry.space_group_name_H-M   'P 1'
#
loop_
_entity.id
_entity.type
_entity.pdbx_description
1 polymer ?
#
loop_
_entity_poly.entity_id
_entity_poly.type
_entity_poly.pdbx_seq_one_letter_code
_entity_poly.pdbx_strand_id
1 'polypeptide(L)'
;MSVRDVLEEPEQWARLVALTRDHPDLRHLSDNERVNTILASIEVRTWRLSNQNVVANVFIQPPTRDIPKWREWAAGLRARTYGNFTNGTGVVRRVSNCLGCNSVEHPAHRCPFQELPGWNGPRAGSGSYSTLLPPPPPPPHQQQQQQPQPHGAQGTSNVNAHPRARQDARRGHAHRGMAPRTPARWRQGQQRR
;
A
#
# COMPACT_ATOMS: atom_id res chain seq x y z
N MET A 1 8.39 1.53 22.44
CA MET A 1 9.12 1.82 21.20
C MET A 1 8.44 2.98 20.48
N SER A 2 9.09 4.14 20.40
CA SER A 2 8.69 5.26 19.52
C SER A 2 9.26 5.09 18.11
N VAL A 3 8.87 5.94 17.15
CA VAL A 3 9.45 5.92 15.80
C VAL A 3 10.95 6.23 15.79
N ARG A 4 11.43 7.01 16.77
CA ARG A 4 12.86 7.31 16.91
C ARG A 4 13.65 6.09 17.34
N ASP A 5 13.20 5.38 18.38
CA ASP A 5 13.82 4.15 18.88
C ASP A 5 13.98 3.11 17.74
N VAL A 6 12.96 2.99 16.88
CA VAL A 6 12.94 2.10 15.71
C VAL A 6 14.00 2.47 14.66
N LEU A 7 14.34 3.75 14.53
CA LEU A 7 15.37 4.24 13.58
C LEU A 7 16.78 4.22 14.18
N GLU A 8 16.89 4.18 15.51
CA GLU A 8 18.14 4.00 16.26
C GLU A 8 18.50 2.50 16.44
N GLU A 9 17.63 1.57 16.01
CA GLU A 9 17.97 0.14 15.86
C GLU A 9 19.19 -0.06 14.94
N PRO A 10 20.15 -0.96 15.24
CA PRO A 10 21.36 -1.16 14.45
C PRO A 10 21.12 -1.44 12.95
N GLU A 11 20.07 -2.18 12.60
CA GLU A 11 19.69 -2.46 11.21
C GLU A 11 19.21 -1.20 10.48
N GLN A 12 18.39 -0.37 11.13
CA GLN A 12 17.88 0.86 10.54
C GLN A 12 18.95 1.95 10.51
N TRP A 13 19.82 2.01 11.52
CA TRP A 13 20.99 2.88 11.54
C TRP A 13 21.93 2.58 10.36
N ALA A 14 22.31 1.31 10.17
CA ALA A 14 23.15 0.90 9.03
C ALA A 14 22.48 1.23 7.68
N ARG A 15 21.15 1.10 7.59
CA ARG A 15 20.38 1.47 6.39
C ARG A 15 20.33 2.99 6.18
N LEU A 16 20.21 3.80 7.24
CA LEU A 16 20.26 5.26 7.18
C LEU A 16 21.65 5.77 6.78
N VAL A 17 22.73 5.16 7.28
CA VAL A 17 24.11 5.41 6.82
C VAL A 17 24.22 5.14 5.32
N ALA A 18 23.73 3.99 4.83
CA ALA A 18 23.79 3.64 3.42
C ALA A 18 23.01 4.62 2.52
N LEU A 19 21.86 5.13 2.99
CA LEU A 19 21.04 6.11 2.25
C LEU A 19 21.65 7.52 2.22
N THR A 20 22.25 7.97 3.34
CA THR A 20 22.76 9.36 3.48
C THR A 20 24.11 9.62 2.83
N ARG A 21 24.83 8.59 2.39
CA ARG A 21 26.09 8.73 1.65
C ARG A 21 25.95 9.53 0.35
N ASP A 22 24.91 9.24 -0.44
CA ASP A 22 24.66 9.90 -1.73
C ASP A 22 24.17 11.36 -1.57
N HIS A 23 23.53 11.68 -0.44
CA HIS A 23 22.74 12.91 -0.23
C HIS A 23 23.61 14.18 -0.31
N PRO A 24 23.42 15.07 -1.32
CA PRO A 24 24.38 16.12 -1.65
C PRO A 24 24.63 17.11 -0.50
N ASP A 25 23.57 17.56 0.16
CA ASP A 25 23.64 18.60 1.20
C ASP A 25 24.35 18.10 2.47
N LEU A 26 24.48 16.79 2.64
CA LEU A 26 25.08 16.14 3.81
C LEU A 26 26.52 15.64 3.54
N ARG A 27 27.07 15.90 2.33
CA ARG A 27 28.37 15.32 1.91
C ARG A 27 29.58 15.76 2.73
N HIS A 28 29.47 16.88 3.46
CA HIS A 28 30.53 17.43 4.30
C HIS A 28 30.55 16.83 5.72
N LEU A 29 29.56 16.02 6.08
CA LEU A 29 29.41 15.40 7.41
C LEU A 29 29.90 13.95 7.42
N SER A 30 30.33 13.46 8.59
CA SER A 30 30.61 12.03 8.82
C SER A 30 29.33 11.18 8.86
N ASP A 31 29.44 9.88 8.59
CA ASP A 31 28.30 8.96 8.52
C ASP A 31 27.34 9.07 9.73
N ASN A 32 27.87 9.22 10.95
CA ASN A 32 27.06 9.39 12.16
C ASN A 32 26.35 10.75 12.22
N GLU A 33 27.03 11.84 11.85
CA GLU A 33 26.45 13.19 11.82
C GLU A 33 25.30 13.26 10.80
N ARG A 34 25.45 12.65 9.62
CA ARG A 34 24.39 12.60 8.60
C ARG A 34 23.12 11.94 9.11
N VAL A 35 23.26 10.79 9.77
CA VAL A 35 22.12 10.08 10.36
C VAL A 35 21.50 10.94 11.47
N ASN A 36 22.31 11.53 12.35
CA ASN A 36 21.83 12.45 13.38
C ASN A 36 21.10 13.67 12.81
N THR A 37 21.53 14.26 11.68
CA THR A 37 20.80 15.35 11.00
C THR A 37 19.42 14.89 10.52
N ILE A 38 19.33 13.68 9.94
CA ILE A 38 18.03 13.12 9.50
C ILE A 38 17.14 12.78 10.71
N LEU A 39 17.68 12.21 11.79
CA LEU A 39 16.91 11.94 13.01
C LEU A 39 16.45 13.23 13.73
N ALA A 40 17.25 14.29 13.68
CA ALA A 40 16.88 15.62 14.19
C ALA A 40 15.78 16.30 13.36
N SER A 41 15.58 15.89 12.09
CA SER A 41 14.48 16.37 11.23
C SER A 41 13.13 15.69 11.51
N ILE A 42 13.05 14.78 12.48
CA ILE A 42 11.80 14.08 12.81
C ILE A 42 10.85 15.01 13.56
N GLU A 43 9.73 15.35 12.93
CA GLU A 43 8.62 16.07 13.56
C GLU A 43 7.39 15.15 13.70
N VAL A 44 6.72 15.19 14.86
CA VAL A 44 5.52 14.38 15.13
C VAL A 44 4.36 15.26 15.54
N ARG A 45 3.37 15.42 14.65
CA ARG A 45 2.10 16.13 14.96
C ARG A 45 1.03 15.11 15.30
N THR A 46 0.38 15.26 16.46
CA THR A 46 -0.64 14.32 16.94
C THR A 46 -2.03 14.94 16.98
N TRP A 47 -3.03 14.14 16.62
CA TRP A 47 -4.44 14.52 16.59
C TRP A 47 -5.28 13.50 17.33
N ARG A 48 -6.22 13.94 18.17
CA ARG A 48 -7.30 13.10 18.68
C ARG A 48 -8.49 13.21 17.74
N LEU A 49 -8.97 12.07 17.25
CA LEU A 49 -10.19 11.96 16.44
C LEU A 49 -11.43 11.93 17.35
N SER A 50 -12.60 12.18 16.76
CA SER A 50 -13.90 12.15 17.47
C SER A 50 -14.22 10.79 18.09
N ASN A 51 -13.69 9.69 17.54
CA ASN A 51 -13.80 8.35 18.11
C ASN A 51 -12.71 8.03 19.16
N GLN A 52 -12.09 9.06 19.75
CA GLN A 52 -11.00 8.99 20.75
C GLN A 52 -9.65 8.41 20.25
N ASN A 53 -9.58 7.85 19.04
CA ASN A 53 -8.32 7.37 18.46
C ASN A 53 -7.30 8.50 18.31
N VAL A 54 -6.06 8.25 18.72
CA VAL A 54 -4.92 9.13 18.42
C VAL A 54 -4.33 8.78 17.06
N VAL A 55 -4.06 9.80 16.25
CA VAL A 55 -3.31 9.69 14.99
C VAL A 55 -2.04 10.53 15.11
N ALA A 56 -0.89 9.93 14.84
CA ALA A 56 0.38 10.63 14.72
C ALA A 56 0.74 10.75 13.23
N ASN A 57 0.92 11.99 12.76
CA ASN A 57 1.57 12.30 11.49
C ASN A 57 3.06 12.51 11.77
N VAL A 58 3.91 11.71 11.12
CA VAL A 58 5.37 11.75 11.29
C VAL A 58 5.99 12.29 10.01
N PHE A 59 6.74 13.37 10.16
CA PHE A 59 7.51 14.02 9.12
C PHE A 59 8.99 13.74 9.36
N ILE A 60 9.76 13.60 8.28
CA ILE A 60 11.21 13.44 8.31
C ILE A 60 11.77 13.93 6.98
N GLN A 61 12.94 14.58 7.00
CA GLN A 61 13.68 14.86 5.77
C GLN A 61 14.08 13.52 5.12
N PRO A 62 13.91 13.34 3.80
CA PRO A 62 14.28 12.08 3.16
C PRO A 62 15.81 11.86 3.28
N PRO A 63 16.28 10.70 3.81
CA PRO A 63 17.71 10.42 3.95
C PRO A 63 18.48 10.34 2.63
N THR A 64 17.78 10.30 1.48
CA THR A 64 18.37 10.32 0.14
C THR A 64 17.47 11.05 -0.84
N ARG A 65 18.05 11.64 -1.88
CA ARG A 65 17.30 12.21 -3.03
C ARG A 65 16.93 11.15 -4.08
N ASP A 66 17.41 9.92 -3.92
CA ASP A 66 17.07 8.77 -4.76
C ASP A 66 15.64 8.28 -4.43
N ILE A 67 14.68 8.62 -5.30
CA ILE A 67 13.25 8.34 -5.09
C ILE A 67 12.97 6.82 -4.97
N PRO A 68 13.52 5.93 -5.82
CA PRO A 68 13.44 4.48 -5.60
C PRO A 68 13.92 4.02 -4.23
N LYS A 69 15.17 4.34 -3.83
CA LYS A 69 15.73 3.94 -2.53
C LYS A 69 14.90 4.47 -1.35
N TRP A 70 14.45 5.73 -1.43
CA TRP A 70 13.59 6.33 -0.42
C TRP A 70 12.22 5.64 -0.32
N ARG A 71 11.58 5.32 -1.46
CA ARG A 71 10.29 4.61 -1.48
C ARG A 71 10.39 3.23 -0.85
N GLU A 72 11.45 2.48 -1.14
CA GLU A 72 11.67 1.14 -0.61
C GLU A 72 11.88 1.18 0.93
N TRP A 73 12.79 2.03 1.41
CA TRP A 73 13.02 2.23 2.84
C TRP A 73 11.76 2.69 3.58
N ALA A 74 11.04 3.69 3.04
CA ALA A 74 9.82 4.19 3.63
C ALA A 74 8.65 3.19 3.53
N ALA A 75 8.68 2.22 2.61
CA ALA A 75 7.74 1.09 2.61
C ALA A 75 8.06 0.10 3.73
N GLY A 76 9.34 -0.20 3.97
CA GLY A 76 9.79 -1.01 5.11
C GLY A 76 9.34 -0.45 6.47
N LEU A 77 9.44 0.86 6.67
CA LEU A 77 8.92 1.53 7.87
C LEU A 77 7.38 1.44 7.97
N ARG A 78 6.66 1.67 6.86
CA ARG A 78 5.18 1.55 6.83
C ARG A 78 4.67 0.13 7.06
N ALA A 79 5.50 -0.90 6.88
CA ALA A 79 5.17 -2.29 7.17
C ALA A 79 5.40 -2.68 8.65
N ARG A 80 6.05 -1.82 9.46
CA ARG A 80 6.31 -2.09 10.89
C ARG A 80 5.14 -1.69 11.79
N THR A 81 4.99 -2.43 12.89
CA THR A 81 4.05 -2.17 13.98
C THR A 81 4.82 -1.55 15.15
N TYR A 82 4.38 -0.38 15.60
CA TYR A 82 5.07 0.44 16.60
C TYR A 82 4.45 0.20 17.98
N GLY A 83 4.95 -0.81 18.69
CA GLY A 83 4.49 -1.18 20.03
C GLY A 83 5.13 -0.36 21.15
N ASN A 84 4.34 0.14 22.10
CA ASN A 84 4.86 0.63 23.37
C ASN A 84 3.95 0.24 24.53
N PHE A 85 4.52 -0.27 25.62
CA PHE A 85 3.75 -0.72 26.79
C PHE A 85 2.87 0.39 27.38
N THR A 86 3.33 1.65 27.34
CA THR A 86 2.60 2.82 27.85
C THR A 86 1.64 3.47 26.85
N ASN A 87 1.81 3.26 25.53
CA ASN A 87 1.01 3.94 24.49
C ASN A 87 0.16 2.99 23.64
N GLY A 88 0.21 1.68 23.91
CA GLY A 88 -0.42 0.65 23.08
C GLY A 88 0.34 0.38 21.77
N THR A 89 -0.37 -0.19 20.79
CA THR A 89 0.19 -0.69 19.55
C THR A 89 -0.23 0.18 18.36
N GLY A 90 0.70 0.98 17.83
CA GLY A 90 0.48 1.80 16.65
C GLY A 90 0.69 1.01 15.34
N VAL A 91 -0.24 1.15 14.39
CA VAL A 91 -0.12 0.61 13.02
C VAL A 91 -0.14 1.74 12.01
N VAL A 92 0.66 1.64 10.95
CA VAL A 92 0.80 2.74 9.98
C VAL A 92 -0.36 2.71 8.98
N ARG A 93 -1.22 3.72 9.07
CA ARG A 93 -2.32 3.97 8.12
C ARG A 93 -1.80 4.49 6.76
N ARG A 94 -2.60 4.31 5.71
CA ARG A 94 -2.42 5.03 4.45
C ARG A 94 -2.47 6.55 4.73
N VAL A 95 -1.51 7.29 4.17
CA VAL A 95 -1.49 8.76 4.20
C VAL A 95 -2.71 9.29 3.47
N SER A 96 -3.42 10.22 4.11
CA SER A 96 -4.69 10.77 3.63
C SER A 96 -4.64 12.29 3.63
N ASN A 97 -4.63 12.88 2.44
CA ASN A 97 -4.62 14.33 2.26
C ASN A 97 -5.97 14.94 2.68
N CYS A 98 -5.95 16.18 3.18
CA CYS A 98 -7.14 16.97 3.43
C CYS A 98 -7.82 17.36 2.10
N LEU A 99 -9.12 17.08 1.97
CA LEU A 99 -9.90 17.36 0.76
C LEU A 99 -10.12 18.86 0.46
N GLY A 100 -9.74 19.77 1.37
CA GLY A 100 -9.84 21.23 1.16
C GLY A 100 -8.54 21.85 0.64
N CYS A 101 -7.42 21.59 1.32
CA CYS A 101 -6.11 22.22 1.06
C CYS A 101 -5.04 21.26 0.53
N ASN A 102 -5.35 19.98 0.34
CA ASN A 102 -4.42 18.89 0.00
C ASN A 102 -3.26 18.63 0.98
N SER A 103 -3.12 19.39 2.07
CA SER A 103 -2.15 19.11 3.14
C SER A 103 -2.39 17.75 3.78
N VAL A 104 -1.30 17.06 4.16
CA VAL A 104 -1.35 15.82 4.97
C VAL A 104 -1.36 16.09 6.47
N GLU A 105 -1.18 17.35 6.88
CA GLU A 105 -0.89 17.76 8.25
C GLU A 105 -2.02 17.47 9.23
N HIS A 106 -3.25 17.75 8.83
CA HIS A 106 -4.44 17.76 9.69
C HIS A 106 -5.60 16.99 9.02
N PRO A 107 -6.57 16.45 9.80
CA PRO A 107 -7.78 15.87 9.22
C PRO A 107 -8.65 16.94 8.53
N ALA A 108 -9.56 16.51 7.66
CA ALA A 108 -10.43 17.39 6.86
C ALA A 108 -11.25 18.38 7.72
N HIS A 109 -11.80 17.90 8.85
CA HIS A 109 -12.60 18.70 9.79
C HIS A 109 -11.77 19.69 10.65
N ARG A 110 -10.46 19.81 10.43
CA ARG A 110 -9.55 20.78 11.09
C ARG A 110 -8.78 21.63 10.07
N CYS A 111 -9.37 21.85 8.89
CA CYS A 111 -8.72 22.57 7.80
C CYS A 111 -8.91 24.10 7.94
N PRO A 112 -7.87 24.88 8.31
CA PRO A 112 -8.01 26.32 8.54
C PRO A 112 -8.31 27.10 7.25
N PHE A 113 -8.01 26.54 6.07
CA PHE A 113 -8.33 27.15 4.79
C PHE A 113 -9.83 27.40 4.59
N GLN A 114 -10.71 26.64 5.26
CA GLN A 114 -12.17 26.84 5.22
C GLN A 114 -12.64 28.08 5.99
N GLU A 115 -11.78 28.67 6.82
CA GLU A 115 -12.05 29.80 7.70
C GLU A 115 -11.40 31.10 7.17
N LEU A 116 -10.64 31.01 6.06
CA LEU A 116 -10.00 32.17 5.42
C LEU A 116 -11.05 33.04 4.68
N PRO A 117 -11.06 34.36 4.88
CA PRO A 117 -11.87 35.27 4.09
C PRO A 117 -11.60 35.13 2.59
N GLY A 118 -12.66 35.02 1.78
CA GLY A 118 -12.56 34.85 0.33
C GLY A 118 -12.26 33.41 -0.14
N TRP A 119 -12.28 32.40 0.74
CA TRP A 119 -12.16 31.00 0.33
C TRP A 119 -13.38 30.53 -0.48
N ASN A 120 -13.19 30.37 -1.80
CA ASN A 120 -14.22 29.90 -2.74
C ASN A 120 -14.19 28.37 -2.97
N GLY A 121 -13.30 27.64 -2.29
CA GLY A 121 -13.17 26.19 -2.44
C GLY A 121 -14.25 25.41 -1.66
N PRO A 122 -14.49 24.13 -2.00
CA PRO A 122 -15.41 23.30 -1.25
C PRO A 122 -14.98 23.12 0.21
N ARG A 123 -15.96 22.89 1.09
CA ARG A 123 -15.68 22.47 2.48
C ARG A 123 -15.08 21.06 2.49
N ALA A 124 -14.01 20.85 3.26
CA ALA A 124 -13.26 19.60 3.23
C ALA A 124 -14.12 18.45 3.78
N GLY A 125 -14.57 17.56 2.89
CA GLY A 125 -15.52 16.49 3.21
C GLY A 125 -16.90 16.65 2.57
N SER A 126 -17.20 17.74 1.86
CA SER A 126 -18.52 17.97 1.22
C SER A 126 -18.79 17.16 -0.06
N GLY A 127 -18.08 16.04 -0.29
CA GLY A 127 -18.33 15.09 -1.38
C GLY A 127 -18.15 15.63 -2.81
N SER A 128 -17.51 16.78 -2.97
CA SER A 128 -17.70 17.70 -4.10
C SER A 128 -16.70 17.53 -5.26
N TYR A 129 -16.52 16.30 -5.73
CA TYR A 129 -16.00 16.03 -7.08
C TYR A 129 -16.84 14.92 -7.72
N SER A 130 -17.29 15.17 -8.95
CA SER A 130 -18.29 14.37 -9.68
C SER A 130 -19.64 14.22 -8.95
N THR A 131 -20.49 15.23 -9.11
CA THR A 131 -21.91 14.95 -9.34
C THR A 131 -21.97 14.06 -10.59
N LEU A 132 -22.04 12.74 -10.40
CA LEU A 132 -22.37 11.83 -11.48
C LEU A 132 -23.71 12.28 -12.06
N LEU A 133 -23.77 12.51 -13.36
CA LEU A 133 -25.03 12.82 -14.04
C LEU A 133 -26.05 11.73 -13.66
N PRO A 134 -27.30 12.08 -13.31
CA PRO A 134 -28.31 11.07 -13.01
C PRO A 134 -28.41 10.13 -14.21
N PRO A 135 -28.50 8.80 -13.98
CA PRO A 135 -28.57 7.84 -15.08
C PRO A 135 -29.74 8.21 -16.00
N PRO A 136 -29.58 8.09 -17.33
CA PRO A 136 -30.66 8.40 -18.26
C PRO A 136 -31.90 7.56 -17.92
N PRO A 137 -33.12 8.12 -18.05
CA PRO A 137 -34.33 7.39 -17.71
C PRO A 137 -34.40 6.09 -18.52
N PRO A 138 -34.88 4.99 -17.93
CA PRO A 138 -34.97 3.71 -18.62
C PRO A 138 -35.85 3.83 -19.87
N PRO A 139 -35.49 3.16 -20.99
CA PRO A 139 -36.31 3.20 -22.19
C PRO A 139 -37.71 2.62 -21.90
N PRO A 140 -38.78 3.17 -22.52
CA PRO A 140 -40.13 2.74 -22.25
C PRO A 140 -40.30 1.25 -22.58
N HIS A 141 -40.88 0.50 -21.63
CA HIS A 141 -41.13 -0.93 -21.80
C HIS A 141 -42.05 -1.19 -23.00
N GLN A 142 -41.49 -1.69 -24.10
CA GLN A 142 -42.29 -2.35 -25.12
C GLN A 142 -42.91 -3.61 -24.49
N GLN A 143 -44.23 -3.64 -24.39
CA GLN A 143 -44.96 -4.81 -23.92
C GLN A 143 -44.79 -5.94 -24.94
N GLN A 144 -43.97 -6.93 -24.61
CA GLN A 144 -43.91 -8.17 -25.38
C GLN A 144 -45.26 -8.88 -25.25
N GLN A 145 -46.05 -8.83 -26.31
CA GLN A 145 -47.32 -9.55 -26.40
C GLN A 145 -47.04 -11.05 -26.32
N GLN A 146 -47.58 -11.70 -25.28
CA GLN A 146 -47.40 -13.12 -25.05
C GLN A 146 -48.19 -13.92 -26.10
N GLN A 147 -47.50 -14.61 -27.00
CA GLN A 147 -48.12 -15.61 -27.86
C GLN A 147 -48.26 -16.93 -27.09
N PRO A 148 -49.46 -17.56 -27.07
CA PRO A 148 -49.66 -18.83 -26.36
C PRO A 148 -49.01 -20.01 -27.10
N GLN A 149 -48.34 -20.89 -26.37
CA GLN A 149 -47.82 -22.14 -26.91
C GLN A 149 -48.91 -23.24 -26.93
N PRO A 150 -49.05 -24.02 -28.02
CA PRO A 150 -49.92 -25.21 -28.04
C PRO A 150 -49.28 -26.39 -27.30
N HIS A 151 -50.10 -27.25 -26.71
CA HIS A 151 -49.66 -28.49 -26.04
C HIS A 151 -49.42 -29.63 -27.04
N GLY A 152 -48.51 -30.54 -26.72
CA GLY A 152 -48.42 -31.85 -27.40
C GLY A 152 -47.06 -32.54 -27.29
N ALA A 153 -46.87 -33.36 -26.25
CA ALA A 153 -45.73 -34.29 -26.15
C ALA A 153 -46.22 -35.68 -25.71
N GLN A 154 -45.89 -36.70 -26.51
CA GLN A 154 -46.10 -38.13 -26.21
C GLN A 154 -44.74 -38.82 -26.03
N GLY A 155 -44.71 -39.98 -25.36
CA GLY A 155 -43.51 -40.83 -25.24
C GLY A 155 -42.67 -40.52 -23.99
N THR A 156 -43.04 -40.96 -22.79
CA THR A 156 -42.82 -42.31 -22.20
C THR A 156 -41.38 -42.64 -21.76
N SER A 157 -41.27 -43.09 -20.50
CA SER A 157 -40.23 -44.00 -19.96
C SER A 157 -38.82 -43.44 -19.66
N ASN A 158 -38.04 -43.97 -18.69
CA ASN A 158 -38.33 -44.66 -17.40
C ASN A 158 -36.99 -44.79 -16.60
N VAL A 159 -37.05 -45.30 -15.35
CA VAL A 159 -36.00 -45.94 -14.53
C VAL A 159 -34.73 -45.16 -14.07
N ASN A 160 -34.72 -44.84 -12.76
CA ASN A 160 -33.69 -45.09 -11.73
C ASN A 160 -32.19 -44.66 -11.83
N ALA A 161 -31.69 -44.36 -10.61
CA ALA A 161 -30.37 -44.72 -10.03
C ALA A 161 -29.08 -43.93 -10.36
N HIS A 162 -28.61 -43.20 -9.34
CA HIS A 162 -27.19 -43.11 -8.96
C HIS A 162 -26.69 -44.49 -8.43
N PRO A 163 -25.36 -44.81 -8.28
CA PRO A 163 -24.28 -43.85 -7.98
C PRO A 163 -22.82 -44.18 -8.47
N ARG A 164 -21.87 -43.34 -8.01
CA ARG A 164 -20.42 -43.59 -7.75
C ARG A 164 -19.41 -43.89 -8.90
N ALA A 165 -18.62 -42.85 -9.18
CA ALA A 165 -17.16 -42.75 -8.97
C ALA A 165 -16.13 -43.71 -9.64
N ARG A 166 -15.03 -43.10 -10.15
CA ARG A 166 -13.72 -43.68 -10.57
C ARG A 166 -13.82 -44.63 -11.80
N GLN A 167 -12.96 -44.55 -12.82
CA GLN A 167 -11.49 -44.37 -12.81
C GLN A 167 -10.92 -43.90 -14.18
N ASP A 168 -9.63 -43.55 -14.20
CA ASP A 168 -8.61 -43.63 -15.28
C ASP A 168 -9.00 -43.65 -16.79
N ALA A 169 -8.41 -42.73 -17.59
CA ALA A 169 -7.49 -43.11 -18.68
C ALA A 169 -6.79 -41.95 -19.45
N ARG A 170 -5.45 -41.89 -19.33
CA ARG A 170 -4.45 -41.79 -20.43
C ARG A 170 -4.66 -40.84 -21.64
N ARG A 171 -3.85 -39.76 -21.69
CA ARG A 171 -2.89 -39.38 -22.77
C ARG A 171 -2.20 -38.05 -22.36
N GLY A 172 -0.92 -37.77 -22.61
CA GLY A 172 0.16 -38.53 -23.25
C GLY A 172 1.07 -37.59 -24.08
N HIS A 173 2.41 -37.71 -23.97
CA HIS A 173 3.48 -36.77 -24.44
C HIS A 173 3.73 -35.57 -23.49
N ALA A 174 4.93 -35.24 -22.97
CA ALA A 174 6.33 -35.68 -23.17
C ALA A 174 6.97 -35.33 -24.54
N HIS A 175 8.13 -34.65 -24.66
CA HIS A 175 9.16 -34.11 -23.72
C HIS A 175 9.58 -32.68 -24.22
N ARG A 176 10.50 -31.87 -23.67
CA ARG A 176 11.62 -31.93 -22.69
C ARG A 176 11.62 -30.60 -21.85
N GLY A 177 12.45 -30.34 -20.83
CA GLY A 177 13.50 -31.11 -20.17
C GLY A 177 14.90 -30.45 -20.22
N MET A 178 15.26 -29.63 -19.22
CA MET A 178 16.65 -29.30 -18.81
C MET A 178 16.66 -28.76 -17.36
N ALA A 179 17.76 -28.97 -16.61
CA ALA A 179 17.85 -28.76 -15.16
C ALA A 179 18.78 -27.56 -14.77
N PRO A 180 18.77 -27.07 -13.51
CA PRO A 180 19.47 -25.82 -13.14
C PRO A 180 20.99 -25.99 -12.95
N ARG A 181 21.73 -24.86 -12.93
CA ARG A 181 23.18 -24.82 -12.68
C ARG A 181 23.63 -23.63 -11.82
N THR A 182 24.18 -23.95 -10.66
CA THR A 182 25.09 -23.14 -9.83
C THR A 182 25.95 -24.11 -8.99
N PRO A 183 27.07 -23.71 -8.37
CA PRO A 183 27.81 -22.45 -8.50
C PRO A 183 29.22 -22.64 -9.11
N ALA A 184 29.95 -21.55 -9.33
CA ALA A 184 31.39 -21.58 -9.63
C ALA A 184 32.20 -20.97 -8.47
N ARG A 185 33.30 -21.64 -8.08
CA ARG A 185 34.10 -21.35 -6.87
C ARG A 185 35.51 -20.92 -7.30
N TRP A 186 35.84 -19.64 -7.17
CA TRP A 186 37.19 -19.13 -7.46
C TRP A 186 38.13 -19.33 -6.26
N ARG A 187 39.30 -19.95 -6.48
CA ARG A 187 40.41 -19.94 -5.51
C ARG A 187 41.77 -20.06 -6.19
N GLN A 188 42.58 -19.00 -6.05
CA GLN A 188 44.05 -18.95 -6.03
C GLN A 188 44.85 -19.62 -7.17
N GLY A 189 45.63 -18.80 -7.88
CA GLY A 189 46.95 -19.19 -8.38
C GLY A 189 48.05 -18.70 -7.45
N GLN A 190 49.06 -19.54 -7.19
CA GLN A 190 50.40 -19.10 -6.78
C GLN A 190 51.25 -18.89 -8.07
N GLN A 191 52.54 -18.55 -8.12
CA GLN A 191 53.64 -18.87 -7.20
C GLN A 191 54.94 -18.12 -7.60
N ARG A 192 55.83 -17.86 -6.62
CA ARG A 192 57.31 -17.69 -6.73
C ARG A 192 57.90 -16.78 -7.84
N ARG A 193 58.68 -15.78 -7.39
CA ARG A 193 60.10 -16.05 -7.09
C ARG A 193 60.48 -15.41 -5.77
#